data_AF-A0A357AYB0-F1
#
_entry.id   AF-A0A357AYB0-F1
#
_cell.length_a   1.000
_cell.length_b   1.000
_cell.length_c   1.000
_cell.angle_alpha   90.00
_cell.angle_beta   90.00
_cell.angle_gamma   90.00
#
_symmetry.space_group_name_H-M   'P 1'
#
loop_
_entity.id
_entity.type
_entity.pdbx_description
1 polymer ?
#
loop_
_entity_poly.entity_id
_entity_poly.type
_entity_poly.pdbx_seq_one_letter_code
_entity_poly.pdbx_strand_id
1 'polypeptide(L)'
;QDPLAELVKIDPKAIGVGQYQHDCPQKQLDEALGAVVEDCVNAVGVDVNTASASLLGYVAGLTGSTAKNVVKYREENGAFTARRQLLKVPKLGPKAYEQCAGFLRVPESRNVLDNTGVHPESYDAAEKLLSLCGCTLADVGGGLAELPERVKAYGEEKAAQACAAGVPTIRDIVRELLKPGRDPRDELPQPILRTDVMEMKDLAAGMELTGTVRNVIDFGAFVDIGVHQDGLVHISEIADRFIRHPSEIVSVGDVVKVVVLAVDVGKKRISLSMKQAKP
;
A
#
# COMPACT_ATOMS: atom_id res chain seq x y z
N GLN A 1 -9.54 7.53 -4.32
CA GLN A 1 -9.77 6.16 -4.80
C GLN A 1 -8.62 5.31 -4.26
N ASP A 2 -8.89 4.14 -3.68
CA ASP A 2 -7.86 3.25 -3.15
C ASP A 2 -7.28 2.39 -4.30
N PRO A 3 -6.00 2.55 -4.68
CA PRO A 3 -5.41 1.79 -5.79
C PRO A 3 -5.44 0.28 -5.58
N LEU A 4 -5.24 -0.20 -4.33
CA LEU A 4 -5.24 -1.62 -4.02
C LEU A 4 -6.63 -2.21 -4.29
N ALA A 5 -7.67 -1.54 -3.81
CA ALA A 5 -9.06 -2.00 -3.96
C ALA A 5 -9.53 -2.05 -5.42
N GLU A 6 -8.96 -1.24 -6.31
CA GLU A 6 -9.27 -1.27 -7.75
C GLU A 6 -8.44 -2.30 -8.51
N LEU A 7 -7.13 -2.38 -8.26
CA LEU A 7 -6.23 -3.29 -8.99
C LEU A 7 -6.56 -4.77 -8.73
N VAL A 8 -7.00 -5.12 -7.52
CA VAL A 8 -7.41 -6.50 -7.18
C VAL A 8 -8.67 -6.98 -7.93
N LYS A 9 -9.40 -6.09 -8.61
CA LYS A 9 -10.53 -6.48 -9.47
C LYS A 9 -10.07 -7.01 -10.83
N ILE A 10 -8.82 -6.74 -11.19
CA ILE A 10 -8.20 -7.15 -12.44
C ILE A 10 -7.38 -8.41 -12.16
N ASP A 11 -7.36 -9.33 -13.12
CA ASP A 11 -6.49 -10.50 -13.07
C ASP A 11 -5.01 -10.03 -12.98
N PRO A 12 -4.22 -10.46 -11.98
CA PRO A 12 -2.85 -9.96 -11.78
C PRO A 12 -1.97 -10.05 -13.02
N LYS A 13 -2.09 -11.11 -13.84
CA LYS A 13 -1.29 -11.25 -15.08
C LYS A 13 -1.72 -10.31 -16.21
N ALA A 14 -2.93 -9.75 -16.12
CA ALA A 14 -3.41 -8.73 -17.05
C ALA A 14 -2.92 -7.33 -16.67
N ILE A 15 -2.39 -7.15 -15.46
CA ILE A 15 -1.67 -5.94 -15.08
C ILE A 15 -0.33 -5.96 -15.82
N GLY A 16 -0.07 -4.94 -16.64
CA GLY A 16 1.17 -4.81 -17.39
C GLY A 16 2.37 -4.56 -16.49
N VAL A 17 3.02 -5.61 -16.02
CA VAL A 17 4.17 -5.56 -15.08
C VAL A 17 5.53 -5.68 -15.78
N GLY A 18 5.56 -5.99 -17.08
CA GLY A 18 6.81 -6.08 -17.85
C GLY A 18 6.62 -6.16 -19.35
N GLN A 19 7.67 -5.80 -20.11
CA GLN A 19 7.65 -5.67 -21.57
C GLN A 19 7.29 -6.99 -22.30
N TYR A 20 7.77 -8.12 -21.80
CA TYR A 20 7.62 -9.44 -22.41
C TYR A 20 6.82 -10.40 -21.52
N GLN A 21 5.91 -9.89 -20.68
CA GLN A 21 5.15 -10.73 -19.75
C GLN A 21 4.29 -11.82 -20.45
N HIS A 22 3.93 -11.58 -21.71
CA HIS A 22 3.20 -12.53 -22.54
C HIS A 22 4.07 -13.72 -23.00
N ASP A 23 5.38 -13.54 -23.04
CA ASP A 23 6.36 -14.58 -23.41
C ASP A 23 6.76 -15.45 -22.21
N CYS A 24 6.37 -15.05 -21.00
CA CYS A 24 6.62 -15.83 -19.79
C CYS A 24 5.65 -17.03 -19.66
N PRO A 25 6.05 -18.11 -18.96
CA PRO A 25 5.14 -19.19 -18.59
C PRO A 25 3.95 -18.66 -17.76
N GLN A 26 2.77 -18.60 -18.37
CA GLN A 26 1.61 -17.90 -17.80
C GLN A 26 1.19 -18.42 -16.43
N LYS A 27 1.33 -19.72 -16.17
CA LYS A 27 1.02 -20.31 -14.86
C LYS A 27 1.96 -19.80 -13.75
N GLN A 28 3.26 -19.72 -14.02
CA GLN A 28 4.23 -19.24 -13.04
C GLN A 28 4.09 -17.73 -12.82
N LEU A 29 3.76 -16.98 -13.88
CA LEU A 29 3.45 -15.56 -13.78
C LEU A 29 2.24 -15.31 -12.88
N ASP A 30 1.16 -16.08 -13.08
CA ASP A 30 -0.07 -16.00 -12.30
C ASP A 30 0.18 -16.33 -10.81
N GLU A 31 0.93 -17.39 -10.52
CA GLU A 31 1.32 -17.78 -9.16
C GLU A 31 2.17 -16.70 -8.49
N ALA A 32 3.18 -16.16 -9.18
CA ALA A 32 4.07 -15.15 -8.64
C ALA A 32 3.34 -13.82 -8.36
N LEU A 33 2.54 -13.34 -9.30
CA LEU A 33 1.79 -12.10 -9.13
C LEU A 33 0.65 -12.27 -8.11
N GLY A 34 0.00 -13.43 -8.09
CA GLY A 34 -1.00 -13.76 -7.07
C GLY A 34 -0.44 -13.68 -5.66
N ALA A 35 0.76 -14.24 -5.44
CA ALA A 35 1.45 -14.16 -4.15
C ALA A 35 1.76 -12.71 -3.73
N VAL A 36 2.23 -11.87 -4.66
CA VAL A 36 2.48 -10.45 -4.37
C VAL A 36 1.20 -9.72 -3.99
N VAL A 37 0.08 -10.01 -4.66
CA VAL A 37 -1.21 -9.41 -4.32
C VAL A 37 -1.68 -9.87 -2.94
N GLU A 38 -1.55 -11.15 -2.63
CA GLU A 38 -1.86 -11.69 -1.30
C GLU A 38 -1.02 -11.02 -0.21
N ASP A 39 0.30 -10.93 -0.38
CA ASP A 39 1.20 -10.26 0.57
C ASP A 39 0.78 -8.80 0.79
N CYS A 40 0.47 -8.06 -0.29
CA CYS A 40 0.06 -6.67 -0.21
C CYS A 40 -1.28 -6.49 0.53
N VAL A 41 -2.27 -7.33 0.22
CA VAL A 41 -3.61 -7.26 0.85
C VAL A 41 -3.54 -7.59 2.33
N ASN A 42 -2.79 -8.63 2.71
CA ASN A 42 -2.67 -9.04 4.10
C ASN A 42 -1.80 -8.08 4.93
N ALA A 43 -0.77 -7.48 4.33
CA ALA A 43 0.02 -6.44 5.00
C ALA A 43 -0.80 -5.17 5.31
N VAL A 44 -1.67 -4.76 4.37
CA VAL A 44 -2.53 -3.58 4.57
C VAL A 44 -3.70 -3.88 5.49
N GLY A 45 -4.24 -5.11 5.45
CA GLY A 45 -5.48 -5.48 6.14
C GLY A 45 -6.72 -4.97 5.42
N VAL A 46 -7.86 -5.60 5.69
CA VAL A 46 -9.10 -5.38 4.94
C VAL A 46 -10.27 -5.12 5.88
N ASP A 47 -10.98 -4.02 5.68
CA ASP A 47 -12.25 -3.77 6.36
C ASP A 47 -13.34 -4.71 5.81
N VAL A 48 -13.84 -5.61 6.67
CA VAL A 48 -14.81 -6.64 6.30
C VAL A 48 -16.15 -6.06 5.84
N ASN A 49 -16.51 -4.86 6.29
CA ASN A 49 -17.82 -4.27 6.02
C ASN A 49 -17.86 -3.49 4.71
N THR A 50 -16.72 -2.98 4.26
CA THR A 50 -16.63 -2.18 3.03
C THR A 50 -15.96 -2.91 1.87
N ALA A 51 -15.11 -3.90 2.13
CA ALA A 51 -14.35 -4.59 1.09
C ALA A 51 -15.21 -5.30 0.04
N SER A 52 -14.71 -5.36 -1.19
CA SER A 52 -15.32 -6.15 -2.26
C SER A 52 -15.02 -7.64 -2.11
N ALA A 53 -15.82 -8.49 -2.77
CA ALA A 53 -15.55 -9.94 -2.80
C ALA A 53 -14.20 -10.26 -3.48
N SER A 54 -13.74 -9.44 -4.44
CA SER A 54 -12.44 -9.60 -5.08
C SER A 54 -11.30 -9.34 -4.10
N LEU A 55 -11.39 -8.25 -3.31
CA LEU A 55 -10.38 -7.92 -2.30
C LEU A 55 -10.34 -8.98 -1.19
N LEU A 56 -11.50 -9.40 -0.68
CA LEU A 56 -11.61 -10.48 0.32
C LEU A 56 -11.07 -11.82 -0.20
N GLY A 57 -11.06 -12.04 -1.52
CA GLY A 57 -10.54 -13.26 -2.13
C GLY A 57 -9.02 -13.44 -1.96
N TYR A 58 -8.29 -12.36 -1.68
CA TYR A 58 -6.84 -12.36 -1.46
C TYR A 58 -6.46 -12.31 0.04
N VAL A 59 -7.43 -12.36 0.94
CA VAL A 59 -7.15 -12.46 2.38
C VAL A 59 -6.78 -13.89 2.72
N ALA A 60 -5.69 -14.07 3.46
CA ALA A 60 -5.20 -15.38 3.86
C ALA A 60 -6.31 -16.19 4.57
N GLY A 61 -6.48 -17.45 4.17
CA GLY A 61 -7.54 -18.32 4.69
C GLY A 61 -8.94 -18.13 4.09
N LEU A 62 -9.14 -17.10 3.24
CA LEU A 62 -10.35 -16.98 2.43
C LEU A 62 -10.13 -17.55 1.02
N THR A 63 -11.24 -17.93 0.40
CA THR A 63 -11.32 -18.35 -1.00
C THR A 63 -12.31 -17.45 -1.71
N GLY A 64 -12.30 -17.42 -3.05
CA GLY A 64 -13.32 -16.69 -3.81
C GLY A 64 -14.77 -17.08 -3.46
N SER A 65 -14.99 -18.30 -2.95
CA SER A 65 -16.31 -18.74 -2.49
C SER A 65 -16.69 -18.18 -1.13
N THR A 66 -15.78 -18.21 -0.15
CA THR A 66 -16.03 -17.67 1.19
C THR A 66 -16.08 -16.15 1.18
N ALA A 67 -15.26 -15.49 0.34
CA ALA A 67 -15.32 -14.04 0.13
C ALA A 67 -16.71 -13.57 -0.34
N LYS A 68 -17.32 -14.27 -1.31
CA LYS A 68 -18.70 -14.00 -1.74
C LYS A 68 -19.71 -14.25 -0.62
N ASN A 69 -19.51 -15.29 0.19
CA ASN A 69 -20.39 -15.58 1.33
C ASN A 69 -20.30 -14.50 2.42
N VAL A 70 -19.11 -13.92 2.67
CA VAL A 70 -18.94 -12.80 3.62
C VAL A 70 -19.75 -11.59 3.17
N VAL A 71 -19.64 -11.20 1.89
CA VAL A 71 -20.42 -10.09 1.32
C VAL A 71 -21.92 -10.36 1.39
N LYS A 72 -22.34 -11.56 0.97
CA LYS A 72 -23.75 -11.97 1.05
C LYS A 72 -24.27 -11.94 2.50
N TYR A 73 -23.47 -12.42 3.46
CA TYR A 73 -23.87 -12.44 4.85
C TYR A 73 -24.11 -11.03 5.40
N ARG A 74 -23.24 -10.06 5.11
CA ARG A 74 -23.43 -8.67 5.56
C ARG A 74 -24.58 -7.95 4.86
N GLU A 75 -24.88 -8.30 3.61
CA GLU A 75 -26.06 -7.78 2.90
C GLU A 75 -27.37 -8.28 3.53
N GLU A 76 -27.40 -9.55 3.97
CA GLU A 76 -28.59 -10.17 4.56
C GLU A 76 -28.77 -9.87 6.06
N ASN A 77 -27.67 -9.75 6.81
CA ASN A 77 -27.69 -9.64 8.28
C ASN A 77 -27.25 -8.26 8.80
N GLY A 78 -26.83 -7.36 7.92
CA GLY A 78 -26.22 -6.08 8.26
C GLY A 78 -24.72 -6.16 8.52
N ALA A 79 -24.12 -5.02 8.84
CA ALA A 79 -22.68 -4.90 9.10
C ALA A 79 -22.23 -5.79 10.26
N PHE A 80 -21.02 -6.35 10.14
CA PHE A 80 -20.35 -7.05 11.22
C PHE A 80 -20.00 -6.05 12.33
N THR A 81 -20.31 -6.42 13.58
CA THR A 81 -20.01 -5.61 14.78
C THR A 81 -19.01 -6.30 15.71
N ALA A 82 -18.46 -7.45 15.30
CA ALA A 82 -17.39 -8.16 15.99
C ALA A 82 -16.78 -9.21 15.06
N ARG A 83 -15.46 -9.45 15.14
CA ARG A 83 -14.79 -10.48 14.32
C ARG A 83 -15.41 -11.86 14.49
N ARG A 84 -15.79 -12.24 15.71
CA ARG A 84 -16.41 -13.57 15.99
C ARG A 84 -17.68 -13.86 15.19
N GLN A 85 -18.37 -12.83 14.69
CA GLN A 85 -19.54 -13.03 13.83
C GLN A 85 -19.19 -13.66 12.47
N LEU A 86 -17.93 -13.57 12.02
CA LEU A 86 -17.45 -14.24 10.82
C LEU A 86 -17.63 -15.77 10.88
N LEU A 87 -17.60 -16.38 12.07
CA LEU A 87 -17.88 -17.81 12.24
C LEU A 87 -19.31 -18.22 11.87
N LYS A 88 -20.22 -17.26 11.72
CA LYS A 88 -21.60 -17.49 11.24
C LYS A 88 -21.68 -17.50 9.71
N VAL A 89 -20.61 -17.08 9.01
CA VAL A 89 -20.58 -17.05 7.55
C VAL A 89 -20.55 -18.49 7.00
N PRO A 90 -21.43 -18.83 6.05
CA PRO A 90 -21.45 -20.15 5.46
C PRO A 90 -20.09 -20.55 4.88
N LYS A 91 -19.65 -21.78 5.19
CA LYS A 91 -18.37 -22.36 4.74
C LYS A 91 -17.11 -21.70 5.30
N LEU A 92 -17.24 -20.75 6.23
CA LEU A 92 -16.11 -20.20 6.98
C LEU A 92 -15.98 -20.96 8.31
N GLY A 93 -15.13 -21.99 8.32
CA GLY A 93 -14.91 -22.83 9.50
C GLY A 93 -13.90 -22.23 10.49
N PRO A 94 -13.73 -22.84 11.68
CA PRO A 94 -12.83 -22.34 12.73
C PRO A 94 -11.38 -22.15 12.29
N LYS A 95 -10.83 -23.08 11.48
CA LYS A 95 -9.47 -22.95 10.93
C LYS A 95 -9.35 -21.81 9.93
N ALA A 96 -10.34 -21.64 9.06
CA ALA A 96 -10.34 -20.54 8.09
C ALA A 96 -10.44 -19.20 8.82
N TYR A 97 -11.26 -19.13 9.88
CA TYR A 97 -11.35 -17.98 10.76
C TYR A 97 -10.02 -17.65 11.44
N GLU A 98 -9.35 -18.65 12.01
CA GLU A 98 -8.02 -18.49 12.63
C GLU A 98 -6.98 -17.94 11.64
N GLN A 99 -7.03 -18.36 10.37
CA GLN A 99 -6.10 -17.84 9.36
C GLN A 99 -6.43 -16.40 8.92
N CYS A 100 -7.71 -16.03 8.85
CA CYS A 100 -8.12 -14.74 8.29
C CYS A 100 -8.35 -13.63 9.31
N ALA A 101 -8.63 -13.97 10.58
CA ALA A 101 -9.14 -13.00 11.55
C ALA A 101 -8.18 -11.85 11.86
N GLY A 102 -6.86 -12.06 11.75
CA GLY A 102 -5.85 -11.02 11.99
C GLY A 102 -5.81 -9.96 10.89
N PHE A 103 -6.23 -10.34 9.68
CA PHE A 103 -6.19 -9.47 8.49
C PHE A 103 -7.52 -8.74 8.25
N LEU A 104 -8.61 -9.22 8.85
CA LEU A 104 -9.94 -8.62 8.74
C LEU A 104 -10.18 -7.61 9.85
N ARG A 105 -10.44 -6.35 9.51
CA ARG A 105 -10.76 -5.27 10.46
C ARG A 105 -12.27 -5.07 10.55
N VAL A 106 -12.75 -4.74 11.75
CA VAL A 106 -14.16 -4.42 12.01
C VAL A 106 -14.23 -3.08 12.77
N PRO A 107 -14.16 -1.93 12.07
CA PRO A 107 -14.19 -0.61 12.69
C PRO A 107 -15.44 -0.36 13.56
N GLU A 108 -16.57 -0.97 13.21
CA GLU A 108 -17.85 -0.87 13.93
C GLU A 108 -17.90 -1.71 15.22
N SER A 109 -16.84 -2.47 15.52
CA SER A 109 -16.78 -3.27 16.73
C SER A 109 -16.64 -2.42 17.97
N ARG A 110 -17.30 -2.85 19.06
CA ARG A 110 -17.08 -2.27 20.39
C ARG A 110 -15.71 -2.61 20.96
N ASN A 111 -15.11 -3.70 20.49
CA ASN A 111 -13.76 -4.07 20.88
C ASN A 111 -12.76 -3.38 19.95
N VAL A 112 -11.97 -2.47 20.49
CA VAL A 112 -10.96 -1.70 19.74
C VAL A 112 -9.94 -2.63 19.07
N LEU A 113 -9.66 -3.81 19.64
CA LEU A 113 -8.73 -4.78 19.07
C LEU A 113 -9.20 -5.35 17.72
N ASP A 114 -10.52 -5.38 17.46
CA ASP A 114 -11.05 -5.83 16.17
C ASP A 114 -10.71 -4.86 15.02
N ASN A 115 -10.28 -3.64 15.33
CA ASN A 115 -9.77 -2.66 14.37
C ASN A 115 -8.22 -2.62 14.31
N THR A 116 -7.54 -3.59 14.92
CA THR A 116 -6.07 -3.71 14.92
C THR A 116 -5.62 -4.97 14.17
N GLY A 117 -4.34 -5.09 13.83
CA GLY A 117 -3.75 -6.34 13.36
C GLY A 117 -3.57 -7.41 14.45
N VAL A 118 -3.92 -7.13 15.72
CA VAL A 118 -3.82 -8.12 16.80
C VAL A 118 -4.78 -9.27 16.52
N HIS A 119 -4.26 -10.48 16.47
CA HIS A 119 -5.06 -11.68 16.24
C HIS A 119 -5.95 -12.00 17.48
N PRO A 120 -7.21 -12.47 17.32
CA PRO A 120 -8.08 -12.82 18.45
C PRO A 120 -7.51 -13.80 19.48
N GLU A 121 -6.56 -14.66 19.09
CA GLU A 121 -5.87 -15.55 20.05
C GLU A 121 -5.01 -14.78 21.07
N SER A 122 -4.60 -13.57 20.70
CA SER A 122 -3.70 -12.71 21.47
C SER A 122 -4.44 -11.60 22.23
N TYR A 123 -5.78 -11.62 22.28
CA TYR A 123 -6.56 -10.60 22.99
C TYR A 123 -6.28 -10.62 24.49
N ASP A 124 -6.28 -11.81 25.10
CA ASP A 124 -5.95 -11.97 26.51
C ASP A 124 -4.52 -11.47 26.82
N ALA A 125 -3.58 -11.69 25.89
CA ALA A 125 -2.20 -11.22 26.02
C ALA A 125 -2.12 -9.69 25.93
N ALA A 126 -2.86 -9.06 25.01
CA ALA A 126 -2.93 -7.61 24.85
C ALA A 126 -3.57 -6.92 26.07
N GLU A 127 -4.68 -7.45 26.58
CA GLU A 127 -5.35 -6.92 27.79
C GLU A 127 -4.47 -7.02 29.04
N LYS A 128 -3.77 -8.16 29.21
CA LYS A 128 -2.79 -8.34 30.29
C LYS A 128 -1.62 -7.37 30.15
N LEU A 129 -1.08 -7.20 28.94
CA LEU A 129 0.04 -6.31 28.68
C LEU A 129 -0.29 -4.85 29.05
N LEU A 130 -1.48 -4.39 28.65
CA LEU A 130 -2.00 -3.07 29.02
C LEU A 130 -2.13 -2.93 30.53
N SER A 131 -2.72 -3.93 31.20
CA SER A 131 -2.89 -3.94 32.65
C SER A 131 -1.55 -3.87 33.40
N LEU A 132 -0.53 -4.61 32.94
CA LEU A 132 0.83 -4.56 33.50
C LEU A 132 1.50 -3.19 33.35
N CYS A 133 1.17 -2.47 32.28
CA CYS A 133 1.70 -1.14 32.00
C CYS A 133 0.86 0.01 32.59
N GLY A 134 -0.18 -0.31 33.36
CA GLY A 134 -1.10 0.68 33.94
C GLY A 134 -1.96 1.39 32.90
N CYS A 135 -2.24 0.74 31.76
CA CYS A 135 -3.05 1.26 30.67
C CYS A 135 -4.32 0.41 30.51
N THR A 136 -5.28 0.93 29.77
CA THR A 136 -6.55 0.26 29.46
C THR A 136 -6.81 0.24 27.96
N LEU A 137 -7.79 -0.55 27.51
CA LEU A 137 -8.22 -0.55 26.11
C LEU A 137 -8.76 0.81 25.64
N ALA A 138 -9.18 1.70 26.57
CA ALA A 138 -9.64 3.04 26.25
C ALA A 138 -8.50 3.97 25.80
N ASP A 139 -7.24 3.63 26.13
CA ASP A 139 -6.06 4.43 25.77
C ASP A 139 -5.56 4.11 24.34
N VAL A 140 -6.07 3.05 23.72
CA VAL A 140 -5.67 2.57 22.39
C VAL A 140 -5.95 3.63 21.32
N GLY A 141 -4.95 3.95 20.50
CA GLY A 141 -5.06 4.94 19.42
C GLY A 141 -4.76 6.40 19.78
N GLY A 142 -4.33 6.70 21.01
CA GLY A 142 -3.87 8.06 21.34
C GLY A 142 -3.22 8.24 22.72
N GLY A 143 -3.53 7.38 23.70
CA GLY A 143 -3.03 7.44 25.08
C GLY A 143 -1.83 6.53 25.36
N LEU A 144 -1.33 5.78 24.38
CA LEU A 144 -0.31 4.73 24.56
C LEU A 144 1.10 5.11 24.11
N ALA A 145 1.40 6.40 23.88
CA ALA A 145 2.71 6.81 23.35
C ALA A 145 3.90 6.28 24.17
N GLU A 146 3.74 6.16 25.49
CA GLU A 146 4.76 5.65 26.42
C GLU A 146 4.77 4.11 26.57
N LEU A 147 3.80 3.40 25.98
CA LEU A 147 3.67 1.95 26.12
C LEU A 147 4.95 1.19 25.75
N PRO A 148 5.68 1.51 24.66
CA PRO A 148 6.93 0.83 24.33
C PRO A 148 7.99 0.98 25.42
N GLU A 149 8.11 2.18 26.00
CA GLU A 149 9.08 2.44 27.06
C GLU A 149 8.70 1.72 28.35
N ARG A 150 7.40 1.68 28.69
CA ARG A 150 6.89 0.93 29.85
C ARG A 150 7.14 -0.57 29.73
N VAL A 151 6.90 -1.15 28.54
CA VAL A 151 7.18 -2.56 28.27
C VAL A 151 8.68 -2.85 28.35
N LYS A 152 9.51 -1.96 27.80
CA LYS A 152 10.97 -2.08 27.88
C LYS A 152 11.50 -1.98 29.31
N ALA A 153 10.94 -1.08 30.13
CA ALA A 153 11.28 -0.91 31.53
C ALA A 153 10.85 -2.13 32.39
N TYR A 154 9.68 -2.71 32.10
CA TYR A 154 9.23 -3.95 32.72
C TYR A 154 10.09 -5.16 32.31
N GLY A 155 10.61 -5.14 31.08
CA GLY A 155 11.42 -6.18 30.47
C GLY A 155 10.59 -7.05 29.53
N GLU A 156 10.96 -7.08 28.25
CA GLU A 156 10.18 -7.75 27.19
C GLU A 156 10.01 -9.25 27.43
N GLU A 157 11.04 -9.94 27.93
CA GLU A 157 10.99 -11.38 28.26
C GLU A 157 10.01 -11.66 29.40
N LYS A 158 9.99 -10.79 30.42
CA LYS A 158 9.06 -10.90 31.55
C LYS A 158 7.62 -10.62 31.12
N ALA A 159 7.42 -9.61 30.25
CA ALA A 159 6.12 -9.31 29.68
C ALA A 159 5.59 -10.48 28.84
N ALA A 160 6.44 -11.05 27.98
CA ALA A 160 6.13 -12.21 27.16
C ALA A 160 5.69 -13.41 28.03
N GLN A 161 6.45 -13.73 29.08
CA GLN A 161 6.11 -14.80 30.01
C GLN A 161 4.79 -14.53 30.75
N ALA A 162 4.58 -13.31 31.24
CA ALA A 162 3.36 -12.94 31.97
C ALA A 162 2.10 -12.97 31.09
N CYS A 163 2.23 -12.63 29.81
CA CYS A 163 1.16 -12.65 28.83
C CYS A 163 0.98 -14.02 28.15
N ALA A 164 1.81 -15.02 28.47
CA ALA A 164 1.85 -16.33 27.81
C ALA A 164 2.04 -16.23 26.28
N ALA A 165 2.87 -15.30 25.83
CA ALA A 165 3.15 -15.03 24.43
C ALA A 165 4.67 -15.00 24.16
N GLY A 166 5.08 -15.02 22.89
CA GLY A 166 6.47 -14.80 22.52
C GLY A 166 6.86 -13.33 22.54
N VAL A 167 8.16 -13.03 22.71
CA VAL A 167 8.68 -11.65 22.60
C VAL A 167 8.31 -10.97 21.27
N PRO A 168 8.39 -11.66 20.10
CA PRO A 168 7.93 -11.06 18.84
C PRO A 168 6.46 -10.65 18.88
N THR A 169 5.59 -11.52 19.40
CA THR A 169 4.15 -11.26 19.56
C THR A 169 3.88 -10.04 20.43
N ILE A 170 4.61 -9.88 21.54
CA ILE A 170 4.47 -8.69 22.40
C ILE A 170 4.86 -7.42 21.65
N ARG A 171 5.97 -7.43 20.91
CA ARG A 171 6.40 -6.27 20.11
C ARG A 171 5.38 -5.89 19.05
N ASP A 172 4.80 -6.89 18.38
CA ASP A 172 3.77 -6.66 17.38
C ASP A 172 2.49 -6.13 18.01
N ILE A 173 2.03 -6.70 19.13
CA ILE A 173 0.90 -6.17 19.91
C ILE A 173 1.14 -4.69 20.27
N VAL A 174 2.31 -4.34 20.81
CA VAL A 174 2.62 -2.94 21.15
C VAL A 174 2.54 -2.03 19.92
N ARG A 175 3.08 -2.46 18.78
CA ARG A 175 3.04 -1.69 17.53
C ARG A 175 1.60 -1.47 17.05
N GLU A 176 0.76 -2.49 17.11
CA GLU A 176 -0.65 -2.44 16.72
C GLU A 176 -1.50 -1.57 17.66
N LEU A 177 -1.27 -1.66 18.97
CA LEU A 177 -2.01 -0.85 19.96
C LEU A 177 -1.68 0.65 19.88
N LEU A 178 -0.46 1.00 19.48
CA LEU A 178 -0.05 2.39 19.28
C LEU A 178 -0.80 3.08 18.13
N LYS A 179 -1.01 2.35 17.03
CA LYS A 179 -1.63 2.87 15.81
C LYS A 179 -2.65 1.83 15.30
N PRO A 180 -3.84 1.74 15.94
CA PRO A 180 -4.87 0.81 15.52
C PRO A 180 -5.31 1.13 14.08
N GLY A 181 -5.37 0.10 13.24
CA GLY A 181 -5.76 0.25 11.83
C GLY A 181 -4.75 1.03 10.99
N ARG A 182 -3.47 1.12 11.42
CA ARG A 182 -2.39 1.73 10.63
C ARG A 182 -2.37 1.15 9.23
N ASP A 183 -2.47 2.02 8.23
CA ASP A 183 -2.19 1.65 6.87
C ASP A 183 -0.67 1.75 6.64
N PRO A 184 0.04 0.66 6.31
CA PRO A 184 1.47 0.73 6.01
C PRO A 184 1.78 1.63 4.81
N ARG A 185 0.78 1.96 3.99
CA ARG A 185 0.92 2.83 2.80
C ARG A 185 1.03 4.31 3.14
N ASP A 186 0.58 4.75 4.32
CA ASP A 186 0.61 6.17 4.71
C ASP A 186 2.05 6.72 4.82
N GLU A 187 3.02 5.84 5.03
CA GLU A 187 4.45 6.18 5.15
C GLU A 187 5.19 6.05 3.82
N LEU A 188 4.55 5.50 2.79
CA LEU A 188 5.11 5.44 1.45
C LEU A 188 4.96 6.80 0.75
N PRO A 189 5.93 7.17 -0.11
CA PRO A 189 5.74 8.34 -0.96
C PRO A 189 4.45 8.16 -1.76
N GLN A 190 3.55 9.14 -1.62
CA GLN A 190 2.28 9.14 -2.34
C GLN A 190 2.57 8.94 -3.83
N PRO A 191 1.85 8.02 -4.52
CA PRO A 191 1.98 7.92 -5.94
C PRO A 191 1.72 9.32 -6.51
N ILE A 192 2.62 9.77 -7.38
CA ILE A 192 2.40 11.01 -8.12
C ILE A 192 1.24 10.72 -9.05
N LEU A 193 0.03 10.95 -8.54
CA LEU A 193 -1.15 11.05 -9.36
C LEU A 193 -0.80 12.16 -10.35
N ARG A 194 -0.82 11.83 -11.65
CA ARG A 194 -0.96 12.84 -12.69
C ARG A 194 -2.34 13.45 -12.49
N THR A 195 -2.43 14.31 -11.49
CA THR A 195 -3.53 15.23 -11.33
C THR A 195 -3.41 16.13 -12.54
N ASP A 196 -4.43 16.04 -13.38
CA ASP A 196 -4.62 16.85 -14.56
C ASP A 196 -3.83 16.30 -15.76
N VAL A 197 -4.57 15.56 -16.61
CA VAL A 197 -4.21 15.42 -18.02
C VAL A 197 -4.23 16.84 -18.60
N MET A 198 -3.09 17.51 -18.55
CA MET A 198 -2.90 18.78 -19.24
C MET A 198 -2.84 18.49 -20.73
N GLU A 199 -3.60 19.22 -21.55
CA GLU A 199 -3.36 19.19 -22.98
C GLU A 199 -2.05 19.94 -23.26
N MET A 200 -1.37 19.62 -24.37
CA MET A 200 -0.17 20.35 -24.79
C MET A 200 -0.39 21.88 -24.89
N LYS A 201 -1.64 22.32 -25.02
CA LYS A 201 -2.05 23.74 -25.08
C LYS A 201 -1.96 24.44 -23.72
N ASP A 202 -2.03 23.69 -22.63
CA ASP A 202 -2.02 24.21 -21.26
C ASP A 202 -0.59 24.36 -20.72
N LEU A 203 0.40 23.84 -21.46
CA LEU A 203 1.81 23.98 -21.13
C LEU A 203 2.31 25.39 -21.49
N ALA A 204 2.80 26.09 -20.48
CA ALA A 204 3.52 27.35 -20.63
C ALA A 204 5.02 27.18 -20.34
N ALA A 205 5.86 27.94 -21.03
CA ALA A 205 7.28 28.01 -20.71
C ALA A 205 7.47 28.53 -19.28
N GLY A 206 8.36 27.90 -18.52
CA GLY A 206 8.64 28.17 -17.10
C GLY A 206 7.83 27.31 -16.12
N MET A 207 6.91 26.47 -16.59
CA MET A 207 6.17 25.56 -15.71
C MET A 207 7.07 24.43 -15.21
N GLU A 208 7.10 24.20 -13.90
CA GLU A 208 7.78 23.06 -13.29
C GLU A 208 6.81 21.88 -13.18
N LEU A 209 7.23 20.72 -13.66
CA LEU A 209 6.45 19.49 -13.71
C LEU A 209 7.29 18.32 -13.23
N THR A 210 6.63 17.26 -12.77
CA THR A 210 7.29 15.99 -12.48
C THR A 210 6.92 14.98 -13.56
N GLY A 211 7.91 14.31 -14.13
CA GLY A 211 7.72 13.37 -15.21
C GLY A 211 8.57 12.11 -15.04
N THR A 212 8.24 11.09 -15.83
CA THR A 212 8.95 9.80 -15.79
C THR A 212 9.77 9.64 -17.06
N VAL A 213 11.04 9.26 -16.92
CA VAL A 213 11.93 9.00 -18.05
C VAL A 213 11.43 7.77 -18.81
N ARG A 214 11.01 7.96 -20.06
CA ARG A 214 10.55 6.89 -20.96
C ARG A 214 11.69 6.26 -21.74
N ASN A 215 12.65 7.08 -22.17
CA ASN A 215 13.73 6.64 -23.02
C ASN A 215 14.96 7.54 -22.84
N VAL A 216 16.14 6.97 -22.98
CA VAL A 216 17.42 7.67 -22.88
C VAL A 216 18.21 7.40 -24.15
N ILE A 217 18.73 8.45 -24.77
CA ILE A 217 19.47 8.41 -26.04
C ILE A 217 20.75 9.25 -25.92
N ASP A 218 21.68 9.11 -26.85
CA ASP A 218 23.01 9.75 -26.77
C ASP A 218 22.98 11.27 -26.56
N PHE A 219 21.96 11.96 -27.12
CA PHE A 219 21.84 13.42 -27.05
C PHE A 219 20.79 13.93 -26.05
N GLY A 220 20.14 13.06 -25.28
CA GLY A 220 19.13 13.48 -24.31
C GLY A 220 18.28 12.37 -23.71
N ALA A 221 17.24 12.78 -22.99
CA ALA A 221 16.26 11.87 -22.40
C ALA A 221 14.83 12.33 -22.74
N PHE A 222 13.96 11.37 -23.03
CA PHE A 222 12.54 11.61 -23.21
C PHE A 222 11.81 11.39 -21.90
N VAL A 223 11.08 12.41 -21.46
CA VAL A 223 10.35 12.43 -20.19
C VAL A 223 8.87 12.60 -20.47
N ASP A 224 8.07 11.67 -19.96
CA ASP A 224 6.62 11.72 -20.03
C ASP A 224 6.09 12.54 -18.84
N ILE A 225 5.57 13.72 -19.15
CA ILE A 225 5.02 14.70 -18.21
C ILE A 225 3.48 14.67 -18.14
N GLY A 226 2.82 13.72 -18.82
CA GLY A 226 1.36 13.56 -18.71
C GLY A 226 0.50 14.15 -19.83
N VAL A 227 1.11 14.72 -20.88
CA VAL A 227 0.39 15.43 -21.95
C VAL A 227 0.25 14.62 -23.26
N HIS A 228 0.33 13.29 -23.19
CA HIS A 228 0.35 12.36 -24.33
C HIS A 228 1.51 12.53 -25.33
N GLN A 229 2.41 13.48 -25.08
CA GLN A 229 3.59 13.75 -25.89
C GLN A 229 4.81 13.85 -24.97
N ASP A 230 5.84 13.07 -25.27
CA ASP A 230 7.07 13.10 -24.50
C ASP A 230 7.83 14.40 -24.75
N GLY A 231 8.35 14.98 -23.67
CA GLY A 231 9.27 16.11 -23.75
C GLY A 231 10.72 15.65 -23.81
N LEU A 232 11.54 16.37 -24.57
CA LEU A 232 12.97 16.08 -24.72
C LEU A 232 13.77 16.96 -23.76
N VAL A 233 14.53 16.33 -22.87
CA VAL A 233 15.62 16.96 -22.12
C VAL A 233 16.91 16.74 -22.90
N HIS A 234 17.48 17.80 -23.45
CA HIS A 234 18.77 17.70 -24.14
C HIS A 234 19.90 17.41 -23.15
N ILE A 235 20.99 16.74 -23.57
CA ILE A 235 22.13 16.40 -22.69
C ILE A 235 22.69 17.63 -21.95
N SER A 236 22.66 18.80 -22.60
CA SER A 236 23.10 20.08 -22.02
C SER A 236 22.14 20.65 -20.97
N GLU A 237 20.97 20.05 -20.77
CA GLU A 237 19.90 20.45 -19.86
C GLU A 237 19.65 19.40 -18.76
N ILE A 238 20.45 18.33 -18.69
CA ILE A 238 20.30 17.26 -17.69
C ILE A 238 20.94 17.62 -16.34
N ALA A 239 22.18 18.11 -16.32
CA ALA A 239 22.84 18.53 -15.05
C ALA A 239 23.88 19.63 -15.23
N ASP A 240 24.11 20.43 -14.19
CA ASP A 240 24.98 21.63 -14.23
C ASP A 240 26.47 21.35 -14.53
N ARG A 241 26.86 20.08 -14.61
CA ARG A 241 28.19 19.61 -14.98
C ARG A 241 28.20 18.99 -16.38
N PHE A 242 29.39 18.88 -16.98
CA PHE A 242 29.56 18.15 -18.23
C PHE A 242 29.33 16.64 -18.00
N ILE A 243 28.52 16.02 -18.86
CA ILE A 243 28.19 14.60 -18.84
C ILE A 243 28.51 14.03 -20.22
N ARG A 244 29.09 12.83 -20.30
CA ARG A 244 29.37 12.18 -21.58
C ARG A 244 28.15 11.45 -22.13
N HIS A 245 27.36 10.84 -21.25
CA HIS A 245 26.13 10.18 -21.64
C HIS A 245 24.98 10.44 -20.63
N PRO A 246 23.74 10.73 -21.08
CA PRO A 246 22.58 10.93 -20.20
C PRO A 246 22.34 9.80 -19.18
N SER A 247 22.65 8.56 -19.55
CA SER A 247 22.52 7.38 -18.69
C SER A 247 23.38 7.40 -17.41
N GLU A 248 24.34 8.30 -17.31
CA GLU A 248 25.12 8.49 -16.07
C GLU A 248 24.30 9.16 -14.95
N ILE A 249 23.20 9.83 -15.30
CA ILE A 249 22.38 10.60 -14.36
C ILE A 249 20.93 10.12 -14.33
N VAL A 250 20.39 9.68 -15.46
CA VAL A 250 18.98 9.25 -15.56
C VAL A 250 18.86 7.86 -16.15
N SER A 251 17.98 7.05 -15.59
CA SER A 251 17.59 5.74 -16.07
C SER A 251 16.13 5.73 -16.52
N VAL A 252 15.79 4.81 -17.41
CA VAL A 252 14.39 4.60 -17.81
C VAL A 252 13.58 4.17 -16.59
N GLY A 253 12.46 4.84 -16.34
CA GLY A 253 11.61 4.66 -15.15
C GLY A 253 11.86 5.66 -14.03
N ASP A 254 12.94 6.45 -14.09
CA ASP A 254 13.22 7.47 -13.07
C ASP A 254 12.16 8.58 -13.09
N VAL A 255 11.78 9.02 -11.89
CA VAL A 255 10.91 10.18 -11.68
C VAL A 255 11.78 11.41 -11.50
N VAL A 256 11.64 12.37 -12.41
CA VAL A 256 12.47 13.58 -12.46
C VAL A 256 11.61 14.85 -12.44
N LYS A 257 12.09 15.89 -11.77
CA LYS A 257 11.54 17.25 -11.89
C LYS A 257 12.11 17.92 -13.13
N VAL A 258 11.26 18.55 -13.92
CA VAL A 258 11.61 19.21 -15.19
C VAL A 258 10.90 20.54 -15.32
N VAL A 259 11.53 21.49 -16.00
CA VAL A 259 10.95 22.79 -16.35
C VAL A 259 10.71 22.84 -17.86
N VAL A 260 9.54 23.33 -18.26
CA VAL A 260 9.22 23.54 -19.67
C VAL A 260 10.00 24.75 -20.20
N LEU A 261 10.91 24.53 -21.15
CA LEU A 261 11.64 25.62 -21.81
C LEU A 261 10.84 26.21 -22.96
N ALA A 262 10.28 25.34 -23.80
CA ALA A 262 9.55 25.74 -24.99
C ALA A 262 8.55 24.66 -25.41
N VAL A 263 7.40 25.11 -25.93
CA VAL A 263 6.33 24.26 -26.45
C VAL A 263 6.04 24.69 -27.88
N ASP A 264 6.25 23.78 -28.83
CA ASP A 264 5.91 23.98 -30.24
C ASP A 264 4.69 23.11 -30.58
N VAL A 265 3.50 23.71 -30.50
CA VAL A 265 2.22 23.04 -30.77
C VAL A 265 2.14 22.59 -32.24
N GLY A 266 2.74 23.32 -33.17
CA GLY A 266 2.73 23.00 -34.59
C GLY A 266 3.54 21.74 -34.92
N LYS A 267 4.66 21.54 -34.21
CA LYS A 267 5.55 20.37 -34.39
C LYS A 267 5.35 19.28 -33.33
N LYS A 268 4.43 19.46 -32.39
CA LYS A 268 4.22 18.55 -31.24
C LYS A 268 5.51 18.27 -30.46
N ARG A 269 6.33 19.29 -30.24
CA ARG A 269 7.60 19.16 -29.50
C ARG A 269 7.57 19.97 -28.21
N ILE A 270 8.06 19.36 -27.14
CA ILE A 270 8.20 19.98 -25.83
C ILE A 270 9.68 19.88 -25.46
N SER A 271 10.30 21.01 -25.15
CA SER A 271 11.68 21.08 -24.68
C SER A 271 11.69 21.25 -23.18
N LEU A 272 12.40 20.38 -22.48
CA LEU A 272 12.42 20.30 -21.02
C LEU A 272 13.85 20.52 -20.50
N SER A 273 13.98 21.03 -19.27
CA SER A 273 15.25 21.16 -18.55
C SER A 273 15.16 20.56 -17.15
N MET A 274 16.15 19.76 -16.78
CA MET A 274 16.31 19.24 -15.41
C MET A 274 17.20 20.16 -14.55
N LYS A 275 18.04 20.99 -15.17
CA LYS A 275 18.90 21.96 -14.45
C LYS A 275 18.12 23.08 -13.80
N GLN A 276 17.11 23.57 -14.51
CA GLN A 276 16.34 24.73 -14.06
C GLN A 276 15.31 24.37 -13.00
N ALA A 277 15.03 23.08 -12.81
CA ALA A 277 14.17 22.60 -11.75
C ALA A 277 14.95 22.74 -10.43
N LYS A 278 14.56 23.71 -9.60
CA LYS A 278 15.20 23.86 -8.28
C LYS A 278 14.95 22.58 -7.45
N PRO A 279 15.94 22.15 -6.64
CA PRO A 279 15.79 20.97 -5.78
C PRO A 279 14.57 21.08 -4.86
#